data_AF-A0AAV1E1F0-F1
#
_entry.id   AF-A0AAV1E1F0-F1
#
_cell.length_a   1.000
_cell.length_b   1.000
_cell.length_c   1.000
_cell.angle_alpha   90.00
_cell.angle_beta   90.00
_cell.angle_gamma   90.00
#
_symmetry.space_group_name_H-M   'P 1'
#
loop_
_entity.id
_entity.type
_entity.pdbx_description
1 polymer ?
#
loop_
_entity_poly.entity_id
_entity_poly.type
_entity_poly.pdbx_seq_one_letter_code
_entity_poly.pdbx_strand_id
1 'polypeptide(L)'
;MEAKMSMRAATNTPAQMVSMASFNVRPKFNVFKPTPVWKSITFGAPLVIQAQKSEIKEVAAEVSEKDALKVKEWEVGMLQDEVAASQGIRIRRRPPTGPPLHYVGPFEFRIQNEGNTPRNILEEIVWHKDVEVAQMKEKMPLPSLKRALDNAPPVRDFLGALKAANARTGLPGLIAEVKKASPSRGVLRENFDPVEIAKAYEKGGAACLSVLTDQKYFQGGFENLEKIRNSGVQCPLLCKEFVIDAWQIYYARTKGADAILLVAAILPDLDIRYMTKICKLLGLTALVEVHDEKEMDRVLGIEGIELIGINNRNLETFEVDISNTRNLLQGERWQKIQEKGIIVVGESGLFTPSDIAYVQEAGVKAVLVGESIVKQSDPTKGITELFGKDISC
;
A
#
# COMPACT_ATOMS: atom_id res chain seq x y z
N MET A 1 -55.40 -12.12 20.35
CA MET A 1 -55.80 -12.32 21.76
C MET A 1 -54.57 -11.99 22.60
N GLU A 2 -54.39 -10.72 22.96
CA GLU A 2 -54.66 -10.18 24.32
C GLU A 2 -53.72 -10.82 25.37
N ALA A 3 -52.60 -10.21 25.74
CA ALA A 3 -52.43 -9.05 26.66
C ALA A 3 -52.81 -9.35 28.13
N LYS A 4 -51.80 -9.34 29.03
CA LYS A 4 -51.82 -8.63 30.33
C LYS A 4 -50.56 -8.88 31.18
N MET A 5 -50.08 -7.77 31.77
CA MET A 5 -49.35 -7.56 33.03
C MET A 5 -48.13 -6.67 32.79
N SER A 6 -47.75 -5.70 33.60
CA SER A 6 -48.37 -4.86 34.63
C SER A 6 -47.29 -3.82 34.97
N MET A 7 -47.64 -2.54 35.08
CA MET A 7 -46.71 -1.44 35.41
C MET A 7 -46.35 -1.40 36.91
N ARG A 8 -45.12 -0.93 37.21
CA ARG A 8 -44.71 -0.05 38.35
C ARG A 8 -43.23 0.32 38.12
N ALA A 9 -42.83 1.56 37.79
CA ALA A 9 -42.83 2.85 38.49
C ALA A 9 -41.51 3.14 39.25
N ALA A 10 -40.75 4.14 38.78
CA ALA A 10 -39.83 5.02 39.52
C ALA A 10 -39.34 6.15 38.56
N THR A 11 -39.99 7.32 38.55
CA THR A 11 -39.54 8.59 39.17
C THR A 11 -38.11 9.04 38.80
N ASN A 12 -37.99 10.07 37.96
CA ASN A 12 -36.88 11.02 38.01
C ASN A 12 -37.21 12.34 37.28
N THR A 13 -37.10 13.45 38.00
CA THR A 13 -36.86 14.85 37.56
C THR A 13 -36.53 15.65 38.84
N PRO A 14 -35.84 16.81 38.79
CA PRO A 14 -35.73 17.72 37.65
C PRO A 14 -34.32 18.25 37.34
N ALA A 15 -34.25 18.85 36.14
CA ALA A 15 -33.17 19.66 35.63
C ALA A 15 -32.92 20.92 36.47
N GLN A 16 -31.65 21.28 36.64
CA GLN A 16 -31.21 22.60 37.08
C GLN A 16 -30.58 23.36 35.91
N MET A 17 -31.17 24.50 35.60
CA MET A 17 -30.55 25.60 34.86
C MET A 17 -29.45 26.23 35.71
N VAL A 18 -28.28 26.44 35.12
CA VAL A 18 -27.32 27.45 35.60
C VAL A 18 -26.85 28.28 34.42
N SER A 19 -27.14 29.57 34.55
CA SER A 19 -26.64 30.72 33.80
C SER A 19 -25.11 30.77 33.80
N MET A 20 -24.49 31.06 32.66
CA MET A 20 -23.17 31.70 32.65
C MET A 20 -23.09 32.84 31.64
N ALA A 21 -22.52 33.92 32.16
CA ALA A 21 -22.36 35.22 31.58
C ALA A 21 -21.30 35.26 30.47
N SER A 22 -21.43 36.32 29.68
CA SER A 22 -20.63 36.74 28.55
C SER A 22 -19.14 36.87 28.86
N PHE A 23 -18.30 36.27 28.00
CA PHE A 23 -16.94 36.76 27.74
C PHE A 23 -16.73 36.89 26.23
N ASN A 24 -16.44 38.12 25.85
CA ASN A 24 -16.36 38.63 24.50
C ASN A 24 -14.87 38.72 24.14
N VAL A 25 -14.36 37.83 23.29
CA VAL A 25 -12.99 37.92 22.75
C VAL A 25 -13.05 37.75 21.24
N ARG A 26 -12.90 38.88 20.53
CA ARG A 26 -12.79 38.96 19.07
C ARG A 26 -11.36 38.57 18.63
N PRO A 27 -11.19 37.74 17.59
CA PRO A 27 -9.96 37.73 16.82
C PRO A 27 -10.05 38.75 15.68
N LYS A 28 -9.08 39.66 15.59
CA LYS A 28 -8.89 40.59 14.47
C LYS A 28 -8.40 39.81 13.24
N PHE A 29 -9.20 39.77 12.18
CA PHE A 29 -8.75 39.34 10.85
C PHE A 29 -8.13 40.54 10.13
N ASN A 30 -6.83 40.47 9.84
CA ASN A 30 -6.15 41.41 8.94
C ASN A 30 -6.31 40.91 7.49
N VAL A 31 -7.09 41.64 6.70
CA VAL A 31 -7.30 41.39 5.27
C VAL A 31 -6.18 42.10 4.50
N PHE A 32 -5.25 41.33 3.94
CA PHE A 32 -4.28 41.83 2.96
C PHE A 32 -4.92 41.80 1.57
N LYS A 33 -5.10 42.98 0.96
CA LYS A 33 -5.44 43.14 -0.47
C LYS A 33 -4.15 43.29 -1.27
N PRO A 34 -3.93 42.56 -2.38
CA PRO A 34 -2.87 42.89 -3.31
C PRO A 34 -3.41 43.82 -4.41
N THR A 35 -2.78 44.99 -4.55
CA THR A 35 -2.86 45.88 -5.72
C THR A 35 -1.87 45.41 -6.80
N PRO A 36 -2.25 45.34 -8.10
CA PRO A 36 -1.29 45.00 -9.14
C PRO A 36 -0.53 46.26 -9.58
N VAL A 37 0.80 46.21 -9.52
CA VAL A 37 1.69 47.18 -10.17
C VAL A 37 2.40 46.43 -11.29
N TRP A 38 1.89 46.56 -12.52
CA TRP A 38 2.62 46.13 -13.71
C TRP A 38 3.29 47.37 -14.31
N LYS A 39 4.62 47.44 -14.18
CA LYS A 39 5.46 48.39 -14.91
C LYS A 39 5.62 47.89 -16.34
N SER A 40 5.12 48.67 -17.28
CA SER A 40 5.41 48.58 -18.71
C SER A 40 6.90 48.80 -18.97
N ILE A 41 7.55 47.84 -19.61
CA ILE A 41 8.83 48.05 -20.30
C ILE A 41 8.54 48.00 -21.79
N THR A 42 8.68 49.14 -22.43
CA THR A 42 8.66 49.35 -23.88
C THR A 42 10.00 48.93 -24.48
N PHE A 43 9.98 48.09 -25.51
CA PHE A 43 11.07 47.98 -26.49
C PHE A 43 10.51 48.17 -27.90
N GLY A 44 11.30 48.87 -28.71
CA GLY A 44 10.90 49.58 -29.92
C GLY A 44 10.58 48.73 -31.16
N ALA A 45 10.22 49.51 -32.19
CA ALA A 45 9.61 49.19 -33.48
C ALA A 45 10.38 48.19 -34.39
N PRO A 46 9.74 47.70 -35.47
CA PRO A 46 9.97 46.36 -36.03
C PRO A 46 10.96 46.33 -37.20
N LEU A 47 11.62 45.19 -37.40
CA LEU A 47 12.22 44.83 -38.68
C LEU A 47 11.22 43.97 -39.47
N VAL A 48 10.81 44.49 -40.62
CA VAL A 48 9.98 43.82 -41.62
C VAL A 48 10.85 42.83 -42.38
N ILE A 49 10.55 41.54 -42.28
CA ILE A 49 10.97 40.54 -43.26
C ILE A 49 9.68 39.90 -43.80
N GLN A 50 9.40 40.23 -45.05
CA GLN A 50 8.27 39.75 -45.82
C GLN A 50 8.57 38.30 -46.25
N ALA A 51 7.89 37.33 -45.65
CA ALA A 51 7.89 35.94 -46.10
C ALA A 51 6.44 35.51 -46.39
N GLN A 52 6.27 34.81 -47.50
CA GLN A 52 5.01 34.53 -48.19
C GLN A 52 3.97 33.85 -47.29
N LYS A 53 2.73 34.36 -47.33
CA LYS A 53 1.53 33.66 -46.87
C LYS A 53 1.33 32.40 -47.71
N SER A 54 1.59 31.24 -47.14
CA SER A 54 0.87 30.01 -47.50
C SER A 54 -0.23 29.79 -46.47
N GLU A 55 -1.46 29.68 -46.95
CA GLU A 55 -2.64 29.41 -46.14
C GLU A 55 -2.53 28.00 -45.53
N ILE A 56 -2.11 27.93 -44.28
CA ILE A 56 -2.46 26.81 -43.40
C ILE A 56 -3.61 27.34 -42.55
N LYS A 57 -4.82 26.83 -42.79
CA LYS A 57 -5.92 26.95 -41.85
C LYS A 57 -5.44 26.36 -40.52
N GLU A 58 -5.13 27.21 -39.56
CA GLU A 58 -5.06 26.82 -38.15
C GLU A 58 -6.45 26.34 -37.75
N VAL A 59 -6.65 25.03 -37.76
CA VAL A 59 -7.66 24.40 -36.92
C VAL A 59 -7.08 24.45 -35.51
N ALA A 60 -7.27 25.58 -34.84
CA ALA A 60 -7.03 25.68 -33.41
C ALA A 60 -8.01 24.73 -32.72
N ALA A 61 -7.54 23.52 -32.41
CA ALA A 61 -8.25 22.62 -31.51
C ALA A 61 -8.25 23.29 -30.13
N GLU A 62 -9.42 23.72 -29.66
CA GLU A 62 -9.63 24.08 -28.26
C GLU A 62 -9.37 22.82 -27.42
N VAL A 63 -8.14 22.64 -26.95
CA VAL A 63 -7.80 21.60 -25.98
C VAL A 63 -8.49 21.97 -24.68
N SER A 64 -9.44 21.14 -24.23
CA SER A 64 -10.19 21.44 -23.00
C SER A 64 -9.23 21.49 -21.80
N GLU A 65 -9.55 22.28 -20.77
CA GLU A 65 -8.71 22.34 -19.55
C GLU A 65 -8.45 20.95 -18.93
N LYS A 66 -9.40 20.02 -19.11
CA LYS A 66 -9.25 18.62 -18.67
C LYS A 66 -8.19 17.87 -19.46
N ASP A 67 -8.08 18.12 -20.76
CA ASP A 67 -7.08 17.50 -21.62
C ASP A 67 -5.69 18.07 -21.33
N ALA A 68 -5.59 19.37 -21.06
CA ALA A 68 -4.34 20.00 -20.64
C ALA A 68 -3.83 19.49 -19.27
N LEU A 69 -4.74 19.24 -18.31
CA LEU A 69 -4.41 18.62 -17.03
C LEU A 69 -3.88 17.18 -17.19
N LYS A 70 -4.54 16.37 -18.03
CA LYS A 70 -4.10 14.99 -18.32
C LYS A 70 -2.71 14.94 -18.94
N VAL A 71 -2.39 15.87 -19.83
CA VAL A 71 -1.04 15.96 -20.44
C VAL A 71 0.02 16.25 -19.39
N LYS A 72 -0.21 17.22 -18.49
CA LYS A 72 0.74 17.53 -17.40
C LYS A 72 0.91 16.36 -16.43
N GLU A 73 -0.18 15.69 -16.05
CA GLU A 73 -0.12 14.51 -15.19
C GLU A 73 0.66 13.36 -15.84
N TRP A 74 0.60 13.25 -17.16
CA TRP A 74 1.39 12.28 -17.92
C TRP A 74 2.88 12.65 -17.99
N GLU A 75 3.22 13.90 -18.28
CA GLU A 75 4.61 14.40 -18.27
C GLU A 75 5.29 14.17 -16.91
N VAL A 76 4.58 14.45 -15.80
CA VAL A 76 5.08 14.17 -14.45
C VAL A 76 5.31 12.68 -14.24
N GLY A 77 4.41 11.83 -14.74
CA GLY A 77 4.56 10.37 -14.67
C GLY A 77 5.79 9.88 -15.44
N MET A 78 6.07 10.43 -16.63
CA MET A 78 7.27 10.09 -17.40
C MET A 78 8.56 10.43 -16.64
N LEU A 79 8.62 11.62 -16.03
CA LEU A 79 9.77 12.01 -15.21
C LEU A 79 9.99 11.05 -14.02
N GLN A 80 8.90 10.56 -13.41
CA GLN A 80 8.98 9.56 -12.34
C GLN A 80 9.55 8.22 -12.86
N ASP A 81 9.13 7.77 -14.04
CA ASP A 81 9.64 6.55 -14.65
C ASP A 81 11.13 6.67 -15.04
N GLU A 82 11.60 7.85 -15.46
CA GLU A 82 13.03 8.11 -15.71
C GLU A 82 13.88 8.03 -14.43
N VAL A 83 13.40 8.65 -13.35
CA VAL A 83 14.05 8.55 -12.03
C VAL A 83 14.07 7.09 -11.58
N ALA A 84 12.96 6.37 -11.72
CA ALA A 84 12.87 4.96 -11.38
C ALA A 84 13.89 4.12 -12.18
N ALA A 85 14.01 4.34 -13.49
CA ALA A 85 14.95 3.65 -14.34
C ALA A 85 16.42 3.91 -13.93
N SER A 86 16.75 5.14 -13.52
CA SER A 86 18.10 5.46 -12.99
C SER A 86 18.44 4.71 -11.71
N GLN A 87 17.42 4.30 -10.95
CA GLN A 87 17.53 3.48 -9.73
C GLN A 87 17.47 1.97 -10.02
N GLY A 88 17.46 1.57 -11.29
CA GLY A 88 17.37 0.17 -11.71
C GLY A 88 15.98 -0.44 -11.57
N ILE A 89 14.95 0.36 -11.24
CA ILE A 89 13.56 -0.09 -11.26
C ILE A 89 13.17 -0.37 -12.71
N ARG A 90 12.81 -1.63 -12.97
CA ARG A 90 12.40 -2.05 -14.31
C ARG A 90 10.91 -1.89 -14.52
N ILE A 91 10.09 -1.91 -13.49
CA ILE A 91 8.62 -1.90 -13.62
C ILE A 91 8.13 -0.49 -13.94
N ARG A 92 7.54 -0.34 -15.13
CA ARG A 92 6.91 0.91 -15.55
C ARG A 92 5.55 1.04 -14.88
N ARG A 93 5.22 2.22 -14.35
CA ARG A 93 3.89 2.41 -13.76
C ARG A 93 2.82 2.74 -14.77
N ARG A 94 3.22 3.26 -15.93
CA ARG A 94 2.33 3.66 -17.02
C ARG A 94 2.87 3.20 -18.38
N PRO A 95 2.00 3.16 -19.40
CA PRO A 95 2.42 2.90 -20.76
C PRO A 95 3.32 4.06 -21.30
N PRO A 96 4.49 3.79 -21.91
CA PRO A 96 5.44 4.84 -22.30
C PRO A 96 4.92 5.82 -23.34
N THR A 97 4.06 5.36 -24.25
CA THR A 97 3.50 6.20 -25.32
C THR A 97 2.12 6.74 -24.96
N GLY A 98 1.78 6.77 -23.66
CA GLY A 98 0.47 7.15 -23.17
C GLY A 98 -0.56 6.02 -23.30
N PRO A 99 -1.79 6.22 -22.77
CA PRO A 99 -2.88 5.28 -23.03
C PRO A 99 -3.01 5.07 -24.55
N PRO A 100 -3.36 3.88 -25.04
CA PRO A 100 -3.45 3.57 -26.48
C PRO A 100 -4.60 4.30 -27.21
N LEU A 101 -5.00 5.47 -26.72
CA LEU A 101 -6.06 6.32 -27.23
C LEU A 101 -5.43 7.50 -27.97
N HIS A 102 -5.25 7.36 -29.28
CA HIS A 102 -5.23 8.52 -30.15
C HIS A 102 -6.66 8.81 -30.61
N TYR A 103 -7.14 10.00 -30.27
CA TYR A 103 -8.44 10.48 -30.73
C TYR A 103 -8.32 10.87 -32.21
N VAL A 104 -8.92 10.08 -33.10
CA VAL A 104 -9.00 10.35 -34.55
C VAL A 104 -10.47 10.49 -34.96
N GLY A 105 -11.16 11.47 -34.37
CA GLY A 105 -12.56 11.75 -34.66
C GLY A 105 -13.51 10.73 -34.01
N PRO A 106 -14.55 10.22 -34.70
CA PRO A 106 -15.54 9.32 -34.10
C PRO A 106 -15.05 7.88 -33.86
N PHE A 107 -13.78 7.58 -34.14
CA PHE A 107 -13.20 6.25 -33.97
C PHE A 107 -12.06 6.27 -32.95
N GLU A 108 -12.05 5.27 -32.08
CA GLU A 108 -10.94 4.97 -31.18
C GLU A 108 -10.02 3.94 -31.86
N PHE A 109 -8.80 4.33 -32.22
CA PHE A 109 -7.80 3.40 -32.78
C PHE A 109 -6.75 3.06 -31.71
N ARG A 110 -6.61 1.76 -31.39
CA ARG A 110 -5.53 1.24 -30.56
C ARG A 110 -4.35 0.84 -31.46
N ILE A 111 -3.30 1.65 -31.49
CA ILE A 111 -2.02 1.21 -32.05
C ILE A 111 -1.37 0.31 -31.00
N GLN A 112 -1.42 -1.00 -31.19
CA GLN A 112 -0.60 -1.93 -30.42
C GLN A 112 0.85 -1.80 -30.92
N ASN A 113 1.59 -0.83 -30.37
CA ASN A 113 3.06 -0.84 -30.46
C ASN A 113 3.59 -1.78 -29.37
N GLU A 114 4.57 -2.64 -29.70
CA GLU A 114 5.21 -3.58 -28.75
C GLU A 114 5.74 -2.89 -27.47
N GLY A 115 6.04 -1.59 -27.55
CA GLY A 115 6.47 -0.78 -26.40
C GLY A 115 5.36 -0.46 -25.40
N ASN A 116 4.07 -0.58 -25.76
CA ASN A 116 2.92 -0.12 -24.97
C ASN A 116 2.09 -1.25 -24.34
N THR A 117 2.69 -2.44 -24.22
CA THR A 117 2.14 -3.58 -23.49
C THR A 117 2.97 -3.88 -22.24
N PRO A 118 2.36 -4.36 -21.13
CA PRO A 118 3.11 -4.80 -19.97
C PRO A 118 4.08 -5.92 -20.33
N ARG A 119 5.33 -5.83 -19.84
CA ARG A 119 6.36 -6.84 -20.13
C ARG A 119 6.31 -8.05 -19.22
N ASN A 120 5.75 -7.89 -18.02
CA ASN A 120 5.56 -8.95 -17.05
C ASN A 120 4.26 -8.70 -16.26
N ILE A 121 3.87 -9.70 -15.48
CA ILE A 121 2.63 -9.66 -14.68
C ILE A 121 2.62 -8.53 -13.66
N LEU A 122 3.77 -8.20 -13.06
CA LEU A 122 3.85 -7.13 -12.06
C LEU A 122 3.59 -5.77 -12.70
N GLU A 123 4.13 -5.53 -13.89
CA GLU A 123 3.86 -4.34 -14.68
C GLU A 123 2.38 -4.25 -15.06
N GLU A 124 1.75 -5.37 -15.44
CA GLU A 124 0.31 -5.42 -15.74
C GLU A 124 -0.54 -5.06 -14.51
N ILE A 125 -0.20 -5.62 -13.35
CA ILE A 125 -0.87 -5.34 -12.07
C ILE A 125 -0.77 -3.86 -11.74
N VAL A 126 0.42 -3.27 -11.85
CA VAL A 126 0.66 -1.86 -11.53
C VAL A 126 -0.10 -0.93 -12.47
N TRP A 127 -0.16 -1.24 -13.77
CA TRP A 127 -0.92 -0.42 -14.72
C TRP A 127 -2.43 -0.46 -14.42
N HIS A 128 -2.96 -1.64 -14.09
CA HIS A 128 -4.34 -1.75 -13.67
C HIS A 128 -4.59 -0.98 -12.36
N LYS A 129 -3.63 -1.01 -11.43
CA LYS A 129 -3.71 -0.31 -10.15
C LYS A 129 -3.78 1.20 -10.32
N ASP A 130 -3.03 1.80 -11.25
CA ASP A 130 -3.08 3.24 -11.53
C ASP A 130 -4.50 3.68 -11.93
N VAL A 131 -5.16 2.90 -12.80
CA VAL A 131 -6.55 3.14 -13.20
C VAL A 131 -7.52 2.94 -12.03
N GLU A 132 -7.38 1.84 -11.29
CA GLU A 132 -8.23 1.54 -10.14
C GLU A 132 -8.16 2.65 -9.07
N VAL A 133 -6.94 3.05 -8.69
CA VAL A 133 -6.70 4.09 -7.68
C VAL A 133 -7.26 5.43 -8.15
N ALA A 134 -7.13 5.80 -9.42
CA ALA A 134 -7.74 7.02 -9.95
C ALA A 134 -9.26 7.01 -9.77
N GLN A 135 -9.93 5.90 -10.11
CA GLN A 135 -11.39 5.77 -9.93
C GLN A 135 -11.81 5.78 -8.46
N MET A 136 -11.01 5.18 -7.57
CA MET A 136 -11.29 5.21 -6.14
C MET A 136 -11.11 6.61 -5.55
N LYS A 137 -10.10 7.37 -6.00
CA LYS A 137 -9.87 8.77 -5.61
C LYS A 137 -11.02 9.69 -6.03
N GLU A 138 -11.62 9.47 -7.20
CA GLU A 138 -12.81 10.19 -7.63
C GLU A 138 -14.00 9.93 -6.71
N LYS A 139 -14.22 8.66 -6.32
CA LYS A 139 -15.31 8.25 -5.42
C LYS A 139 -15.07 8.72 -3.98
N MET A 140 -13.83 8.69 -3.51
CA MET A 140 -13.46 9.06 -2.15
C MET A 140 -12.23 9.98 -2.13
N PRO A 141 -12.42 11.29 -2.36
CA PRO A 141 -11.33 12.25 -2.37
C PRO A 141 -10.61 12.36 -1.01
N LEU A 142 -9.35 12.79 -1.05
CA LEU A 142 -8.48 12.89 0.14
C LEU A 142 -9.11 13.67 1.32
N PRO A 143 -9.84 14.78 1.15
CA PRO A 143 -10.51 15.46 2.28
C PRO A 143 -11.59 14.59 2.96
N SER A 144 -12.31 13.78 2.20
CA SER A 144 -13.29 12.84 2.76
C SER A 144 -12.60 11.69 3.49
N LEU A 145 -11.48 11.23 2.95
CA LEU A 145 -10.63 10.21 3.57
C LEU A 145 -10.06 10.68 4.91
N LYS A 146 -9.55 11.91 4.97
CA LYS A 146 -9.03 12.51 6.21
C LYS A 146 -10.09 12.58 7.30
N ARG A 147 -11.33 12.95 6.97
CA ARG A 147 -12.46 12.92 7.92
C ARG A 147 -12.80 11.51 8.39
N ALA A 148 -12.68 10.50 7.51
CA ALA A 148 -12.92 9.11 7.90
C ALA A 148 -11.85 8.58 8.88
N LEU A 149 -10.63 9.12 8.86
CA LEU A 149 -9.57 8.74 9.79
C LEU A 149 -9.89 9.10 11.24
N ASP A 150 -10.68 10.15 11.48
CA ASP A 150 -11.08 10.57 12.82
C ASP A 150 -11.87 9.46 13.55
N ASN A 151 -12.53 8.57 12.78
CA ASN A 151 -13.29 7.44 13.29
C ASN A 151 -12.53 6.10 13.16
N ALA A 152 -11.28 6.11 12.67
CA ALA A 152 -10.54 4.88 12.46
C ALA A 152 -10.09 4.27 13.81
N PRO A 153 -10.21 2.96 14.01
CA PRO A 153 -9.84 2.31 15.27
C PRO A 153 -8.34 2.50 15.53
N PRO A 154 -7.88 2.61 16.80
CA PRO A 154 -6.47 2.80 17.11
C PRO A 154 -5.55 1.81 16.38
N VAL A 155 -4.37 2.27 16.00
CA VAL A 155 -3.35 1.41 15.37
C VAL A 155 -2.74 0.50 16.44
N ARG A 156 -2.56 -0.77 16.08
CA ARG A 156 -1.90 -1.78 16.90
C ARG A 156 -0.43 -1.86 16.50
N ASP A 157 0.43 -2.14 17.48
CA ASP A 157 1.88 -2.18 17.25
C ASP A 157 2.29 -3.45 16.48
N PHE A 158 2.32 -3.35 15.15
CA PHE A 158 2.71 -4.44 14.25
C PHE A 158 4.15 -4.90 14.48
N LEU A 159 5.09 -3.95 14.62
CA LEU A 159 6.51 -4.27 14.84
C LEU A 159 6.74 -4.88 16.22
N GLY A 160 6.08 -4.33 17.25
CA GLY A 160 6.12 -4.84 18.62
C GLY A 160 5.56 -6.25 18.73
N ALA A 161 4.46 -6.57 18.03
CA ALA A 161 3.89 -7.92 18.00
C ALA A 161 4.88 -8.96 17.44
N LEU A 162 5.62 -8.63 16.37
CA LEU A 162 6.67 -9.51 15.83
C LEU A 162 7.82 -9.71 16.82
N LYS A 163 8.30 -8.62 17.45
CA LYS A 163 9.35 -8.69 18.48
C LYS A 163 8.93 -9.56 19.67
N ALA A 164 7.70 -9.36 20.16
CA ALA A 164 7.17 -10.10 21.29
C ALA A 164 7.02 -11.60 20.97
N ALA A 165 6.51 -11.95 19.79
CA ALA A 165 6.39 -13.34 19.36
C ALA A 165 7.76 -14.03 19.24
N ASN A 166 8.75 -13.33 18.66
CA ASN A 166 10.10 -13.83 18.54
C ASN A 166 10.76 -14.05 19.91
N ALA A 167 10.64 -13.07 20.82
CA ALA A 167 11.19 -13.18 22.16
C ALA A 167 10.54 -14.30 22.98
N ARG A 168 9.22 -14.52 22.83
CA ARG A 168 8.47 -15.56 23.55
C ARG A 168 8.82 -16.97 23.12
N THR A 169 8.96 -17.20 21.81
CA THR A 169 9.07 -18.56 21.24
C THR A 169 10.50 -18.96 20.85
N GLY A 170 11.41 -17.98 20.74
CA GLY A 170 12.74 -18.18 20.14
C GLY A 170 12.70 -18.49 18.65
N LEU A 171 11.55 -18.34 17.98
CA LEU A 171 11.34 -18.58 16.56
C LEU A 171 10.97 -17.28 15.82
N PRO A 172 11.07 -17.22 14.49
CA PRO A 172 10.55 -16.08 13.74
C PRO A 172 9.06 -15.85 13.99
N GLY A 173 8.66 -14.60 14.24
CA GLY A 173 7.24 -14.24 14.39
C GLY A 173 6.46 -14.45 13.10
N LEU A 174 5.32 -15.12 13.17
CA LEU A 174 4.50 -15.43 11.99
C LEU A 174 3.60 -14.25 11.60
N ILE A 175 3.72 -13.81 10.35
CA ILE A 175 2.73 -13.00 9.63
C ILE A 175 1.91 -13.97 8.77
N ALA A 176 0.73 -14.37 9.23
CA ALA A 176 -0.11 -15.32 8.50
C ALA A 176 -0.95 -14.61 7.43
N GLU A 177 -0.87 -15.09 6.19
CA GLU A 177 -1.50 -14.43 5.05
C GLU A 177 -2.90 -14.98 4.74
N VAL A 178 -3.90 -14.11 4.84
CA VAL A 178 -5.30 -14.34 4.47
C VAL A 178 -5.44 -14.06 2.97
N LYS A 179 -5.43 -15.13 2.16
CA LYS A 179 -5.45 -15.08 0.69
C LYS A 179 -6.45 -16.05 0.09
N LYS A 180 -7.26 -15.56 -0.87
CA LYS A 180 -8.24 -16.38 -1.61
C LYS A 180 -7.65 -17.02 -2.85
N ALA A 181 -6.95 -16.23 -3.67
CA ALA A 181 -6.37 -16.67 -4.92
C ALA A 181 -4.98 -16.04 -5.15
N SER A 182 -4.23 -16.57 -6.12
CA SER A 182 -3.04 -15.90 -6.66
C SER A 182 -2.91 -16.11 -8.16
N PRO A 183 -2.23 -15.21 -8.91
CA PRO A 183 -2.01 -15.40 -10.34
C PRO A 183 -1.31 -16.71 -10.70
N SER A 184 -0.40 -17.16 -9.83
CA SER A 184 0.41 -18.36 -10.04
C SER A 184 -0.29 -19.68 -9.72
N ARG A 185 -1.34 -19.68 -8.89
CA ARG A 185 -1.99 -20.91 -8.37
C ARG A 185 -3.50 -20.94 -8.55
N GLY A 186 -4.11 -19.87 -9.07
CA GLY A 186 -5.56 -19.74 -9.14
C GLY A 186 -6.20 -19.64 -7.76
N VAL A 187 -7.41 -20.17 -7.61
CA VAL A 187 -8.15 -20.20 -6.33
C VAL A 187 -7.49 -21.21 -5.39
N LEU A 188 -7.03 -20.72 -4.24
CA LEU A 188 -6.42 -21.55 -3.20
C LEU A 188 -7.46 -22.13 -2.23
N ARG A 189 -8.57 -21.41 -2.05
CA ARG A 189 -9.66 -21.80 -1.15
C ARG A 189 -11.00 -21.31 -1.69
N GLU A 190 -11.84 -22.25 -2.12
CA GLU A 190 -13.18 -21.97 -2.67
C GLU A 190 -14.10 -21.34 -1.61
N ASN A 191 -14.20 -21.98 -0.44
CA ASN A 191 -14.95 -21.46 0.71
C ASN A 191 -14.07 -20.50 1.53
N PHE A 192 -14.05 -19.24 1.10
CA PHE A 192 -13.23 -18.19 1.70
C PHE A 192 -14.05 -17.28 2.63
N ASP A 193 -13.91 -17.52 3.94
CA ASP A 193 -14.33 -16.56 4.97
C ASP A 193 -13.07 -15.92 5.61
N PRO A 194 -12.78 -14.64 5.35
CA PRO A 194 -11.59 -13.98 5.88
C PRO A 194 -11.57 -13.89 7.41
N VAL A 195 -12.74 -13.82 8.06
CA VAL A 195 -12.86 -13.69 9.52
C VAL A 195 -12.59 -15.04 10.19
N GLU A 196 -13.16 -16.13 9.67
CA GLU A 196 -12.89 -17.47 10.21
C GLU A 196 -11.40 -17.83 10.06
N ILE A 197 -10.81 -17.53 8.91
CA ILE A 197 -9.38 -17.77 8.66
C ILE A 197 -8.51 -16.94 9.62
N ALA A 198 -8.82 -15.64 9.78
CA ALA A 198 -8.08 -14.77 10.67
C ALA A 198 -8.12 -15.23 12.14
N LYS A 199 -9.31 -15.67 12.62
CA LYS A 199 -9.46 -16.23 13.97
C LYS A 199 -8.68 -17.53 14.15
N ALA A 200 -8.66 -18.39 13.12
CA ALA A 200 -7.88 -19.62 13.16
C ALA A 200 -6.37 -19.33 13.21
N TYR A 201 -5.88 -18.34 12.46
CA TYR A 201 -4.48 -17.92 12.50
C TYR A 201 -4.08 -17.30 13.84
N GLU A 202 -4.93 -16.42 14.40
CA GLU A 202 -4.70 -15.87 15.74
C GLU A 202 -4.62 -16.98 16.80
N LYS A 203 -5.57 -17.92 16.78
CA LYS A 203 -5.56 -19.09 17.66
C LYS A 203 -4.31 -19.95 17.48
N GLY A 204 -3.80 -20.07 16.26
CA GLY A 204 -2.57 -20.80 15.93
C GLY A 204 -1.28 -20.08 16.32
N GLY A 205 -1.35 -18.88 16.90
CA GLY A 205 -0.16 -18.14 17.35
C GLY A 205 0.44 -17.20 16.31
N ALA A 206 -0.30 -16.83 15.26
CA ALA A 206 0.13 -15.77 14.36
C ALA A 206 0.35 -14.46 15.13
N ALA A 207 1.51 -13.84 14.93
CA ALA A 207 1.85 -12.57 15.56
C ALA A 207 1.09 -11.42 14.89
N CYS A 208 1.04 -11.46 13.56
CA CYS A 208 0.32 -10.50 12.72
C CYS A 208 -0.42 -11.24 11.60
N LEU A 209 -1.34 -10.54 10.93
CA LEU A 209 -2.01 -11.04 9.73
C LEU A 209 -1.66 -10.17 8.53
N SER A 210 -1.45 -10.80 7.38
CA SER A 210 -1.35 -10.15 6.07
C SER A 210 -2.66 -10.37 5.33
N VAL A 211 -3.31 -9.31 4.86
CA VAL A 211 -4.60 -9.42 4.16
C VAL A 211 -4.45 -8.88 2.75
N LEU A 212 -4.72 -9.72 1.76
CA LEU A 212 -4.70 -9.32 0.36
C LEU A 212 -5.92 -8.43 0.05
N THR A 213 -5.65 -7.24 -0.46
CA THR A 213 -6.70 -6.27 -0.83
C THR A 213 -6.89 -6.12 -2.33
N ASP A 214 -5.97 -6.62 -3.15
CA ASP A 214 -6.08 -6.55 -4.60
C ASP A 214 -7.23 -7.45 -5.11
N GLN A 215 -8.21 -6.83 -5.78
CA GLN A 215 -9.41 -7.52 -6.22
C GLN A 215 -9.18 -8.38 -7.47
N LYS A 216 -8.48 -7.83 -8.48
CA LYS A 216 -8.40 -8.45 -9.81
C LYS A 216 -7.54 -9.71 -9.84
N TYR A 217 -6.37 -9.68 -9.20
CA TYR A 217 -5.35 -10.72 -9.32
C TYR A 217 -5.37 -11.68 -8.13
N PHE A 218 -5.80 -11.22 -6.95
CA PHE A 218 -5.81 -12.02 -5.71
C PHE A 218 -7.23 -12.32 -5.19
N GLN A 219 -8.28 -11.76 -5.82
CA GLN A 219 -9.66 -11.83 -5.34
C GLN A 219 -9.79 -11.39 -3.87
N GLY A 220 -8.97 -10.41 -3.48
CA GLY A 220 -8.97 -9.76 -2.19
C GLY A 220 -10.00 -8.63 -2.12
N GLY A 221 -9.82 -7.78 -1.11
CA GLY A 221 -10.58 -6.54 -0.98
C GLY A 221 -10.30 -5.82 0.33
N PHE A 222 -10.37 -4.49 0.31
CA PHE A 222 -10.23 -3.67 1.53
C PHE A 222 -11.33 -3.97 2.56
N GLU A 223 -12.48 -4.47 2.12
CA GLU A 223 -13.58 -4.92 2.97
C GLU A 223 -13.15 -6.12 3.84
N ASN A 224 -12.20 -6.95 3.38
CA ASN A 224 -11.69 -8.06 4.18
C ASN A 224 -10.89 -7.56 5.39
N LEU A 225 -10.07 -6.50 5.21
CA LEU A 225 -9.39 -5.84 6.33
C LEU A 225 -10.40 -5.34 7.37
N GLU A 226 -11.43 -4.62 6.91
CA GLU A 226 -12.46 -4.03 7.77
C GLU A 226 -13.26 -5.11 8.51
N LYS A 227 -13.67 -6.19 7.82
CA LYS A 227 -14.36 -7.34 8.43
C LYS A 227 -13.50 -8.00 9.51
N ILE A 228 -12.23 -8.30 9.22
CA ILE A 228 -11.31 -8.92 10.17
C ILE A 228 -11.14 -8.00 11.38
N ARG A 229 -10.88 -6.71 11.16
CA ARG A 229 -10.71 -5.72 12.23
C ARG A 229 -11.92 -5.67 13.17
N ASN A 230 -13.13 -5.66 12.61
CA ASN A 230 -14.37 -5.56 13.36
C ASN A 230 -14.80 -6.88 14.03
N SER A 231 -14.16 -8.01 13.67
CA SER A 231 -14.54 -9.33 14.19
C SER A 231 -14.04 -9.65 15.60
N GLY A 232 -13.19 -8.78 16.17
CA GLY A 232 -12.57 -8.97 17.48
C GLY A 232 -11.19 -9.62 17.46
N VAL A 233 -10.64 -9.97 16.29
CA VAL A 233 -9.23 -10.40 16.13
C VAL A 233 -8.33 -9.27 16.65
N GLN A 234 -7.34 -9.61 17.46
CA GLN A 234 -6.38 -8.72 18.11
C GLN A 234 -5.05 -8.62 17.35
N CYS A 235 -4.68 -9.61 16.53
CA CYS A 235 -3.50 -9.52 15.66
C CYS A 235 -3.48 -8.19 14.86
N PRO A 236 -2.33 -7.51 14.76
CA PRO A 236 -2.15 -6.38 13.85
C PRO A 236 -2.30 -6.81 12.38
N LEU A 237 -2.83 -5.91 11.54
CA LEU A 237 -3.18 -6.19 10.15
C LEU A 237 -2.26 -5.45 9.17
N LEU A 238 -1.57 -6.19 8.30
CA LEU A 238 -0.87 -5.69 7.14
C LEU A 238 -1.84 -5.61 5.95
N CYS A 239 -1.92 -4.43 5.34
CA CYS A 239 -2.53 -4.23 4.03
C CYS A 239 -1.54 -4.69 2.95
N LYS A 240 -1.70 -5.92 2.44
CA LYS A 240 -0.88 -6.47 1.36
C LYS A 240 -1.50 -6.08 0.02
N GLU A 241 -0.99 -4.98 -0.51
CA GLU A 241 -1.48 -4.29 -1.71
C GLU A 241 -0.30 -3.78 -2.55
N PHE A 242 -0.53 -3.55 -3.84
CA PHE A 242 0.41 -2.81 -4.68
C PHE A 242 0.19 -1.31 -4.45
N VAL A 243 0.88 -0.75 -3.46
CA VAL A 243 0.80 0.68 -3.13
C VAL A 243 1.66 1.48 -4.11
N ILE A 244 1.01 2.37 -4.86
CA ILE A 244 1.62 3.30 -5.84
C ILE A 244 1.24 4.76 -5.57
N ASP A 245 0.24 5.03 -4.72
CA ASP A 245 -0.20 6.36 -4.34
C ASP A 245 -0.44 6.43 -2.81
N ALA A 246 -0.04 7.54 -2.20
CA ALA A 246 -0.25 7.81 -0.78
C ALA A 246 -1.72 7.72 -0.34
N TRP A 247 -2.67 8.00 -1.24
CA TRP A 247 -4.10 7.82 -1.01
C TRP A 247 -4.44 6.40 -0.51
N GLN A 248 -3.79 5.37 -1.07
CA GLN A 248 -4.01 3.98 -0.66
C GLN A 248 -3.63 3.75 0.80
N ILE A 249 -2.60 4.42 1.31
CA ILE A 249 -2.15 4.32 2.71
C ILE A 249 -3.24 4.83 3.64
N TYR A 250 -3.77 6.02 3.35
CA TYR A 250 -4.86 6.61 4.11
C TYR A 250 -6.13 5.74 4.00
N TYR A 251 -6.43 5.17 2.83
CA TYR A 251 -7.59 4.30 2.64
C TYR A 251 -7.46 3.01 3.44
N ALA A 252 -6.33 2.32 3.34
CA ALA A 252 -6.01 1.15 4.17
C ALA A 252 -6.15 1.46 5.67
N ARG A 253 -5.69 2.64 6.11
CA ARG A 253 -5.81 3.07 7.49
C ARG A 253 -7.27 3.21 7.94
N THR A 254 -8.14 3.81 7.11
CA THR A 254 -9.59 3.89 7.41
C THR A 254 -10.24 2.51 7.51
N LYS A 255 -9.65 1.50 6.87
CA LYS A 255 -10.11 0.10 6.87
C LYS A 255 -9.50 -0.74 7.99
N GLY A 256 -8.71 -0.12 8.88
CA GLY A 256 -8.15 -0.78 10.05
C GLY A 256 -6.79 -1.43 9.84
N ALA A 257 -6.03 -1.06 8.79
CA ALA A 257 -4.64 -1.49 8.66
C ALA A 257 -3.77 -0.92 9.78
N ASP A 258 -2.78 -1.71 10.19
CA ASP A 258 -1.71 -1.38 11.13
C ASP A 258 -0.33 -1.32 10.45
N ALA A 259 -0.21 -1.98 9.30
CA ALA A 259 0.97 -1.94 8.47
C ALA A 259 0.63 -1.87 6.98
N ILE A 260 1.58 -1.36 6.20
CA ILE A 260 1.48 -1.19 4.75
C ILE A 260 2.65 -1.87 4.06
N LEU A 261 2.38 -2.58 2.97
CA LEU A 261 3.41 -3.09 2.07
C LEU A 261 3.89 -1.98 1.12
N LEU A 262 5.19 -1.77 1.05
CA LEU A 262 5.85 -0.89 0.07
C LEU A 262 6.84 -1.74 -0.73
N VAL A 263 6.72 -1.80 -2.05
CA VAL A 263 7.54 -2.71 -2.88
C VAL A 263 8.65 -1.93 -3.58
N ALA A 264 9.91 -2.24 -3.29
CA ALA A 264 11.07 -1.52 -3.85
C ALA A 264 11.23 -1.70 -5.36
N ALA A 265 10.71 -2.82 -5.89
CA ALA A 265 10.65 -3.12 -7.32
C ALA A 265 9.72 -2.19 -8.12
N ILE A 266 8.81 -1.45 -7.46
CA ILE A 266 7.85 -0.54 -8.11
C ILE A 266 7.94 0.91 -7.59
N LEU A 267 8.57 1.11 -6.42
CA LEU A 267 8.67 2.40 -5.74
C LEU A 267 10.08 3.00 -5.85
N PRO A 268 10.24 4.20 -6.44
CA PRO A 268 11.46 5.00 -6.31
C PRO A 268 11.74 5.36 -4.86
N ASP A 269 13.01 5.66 -4.57
CA ASP A 269 13.46 5.94 -3.19
C ASP A 269 12.75 7.15 -2.57
N LEU A 270 12.38 8.14 -3.40
CA LEU A 270 11.63 9.31 -2.96
C LEU A 270 10.22 8.93 -2.48
N ASP A 271 9.56 8.03 -3.21
CA ASP A 271 8.23 7.55 -2.86
C ASP A 271 8.27 6.70 -1.60
N ILE A 272 9.22 5.76 -1.49
CA ILE A 272 9.40 4.96 -0.26
C ILE A 272 9.63 5.90 0.93
N ARG A 273 10.54 6.87 0.81
CA ARG A 273 10.81 7.84 1.89
C ARG A 273 9.57 8.64 2.27
N TYR A 274 8.80 9.11 1.29
CA TYR A 274 7.59 9.89 1.52
C TYR A 274 6.48 9.03 2.16
N MET A 275 6.25 7.83 1.64
CA MET A 275 5.25 6.89 2.13
C MET A 275 5.59 6.36 3.53
N THR A 276 6.86 6.06 3.82
CA THR A 276 7.32 5.71 5.17
C THR A 276 7.03 6.84 6.16
N LYS A 277 7.24 8.11 5.78
CA LYS A 277 6.88 9.26 6.62
C LYS A 277 5.37 9.32 6.87
N ILE A 278 4.54 9.09 5.86
CA ILE A 278 3.08 9.04 6.02
C ILE A 278 2.69 7.89 6.97
N CYS A 279 3.27 6.70 6.80
CA CYS A 279 3.03 5.59 7.71
C CYS A 279 3.32 5.99 9.16
N LYS A 280 4.49 6.60 9.44
CA LYS A 280 4.84 7.08 10.78
C LYS A 280 3.84 8.12 11.30
N LEU A 281 3.41 9.07 10.48
CA LEU A 281 2.41 10.08 10.86
C LEU A 281 1.05 9.46 11.23
N LEU A 282 0.69 8.33 10.60
CA LEU A 282 -0.55 7.61 10.87
C LEU A 282 -0.40 6.52 11.94
N GLY A 283 0.80 6.33 12.50
CA GLY A 283 1.12 5.26 13.45
C GLY A 283 1.31 3.87 12.82
N LEU A 284 1.34 3.77 11.49
CA LEU A 284 1.46 2.52 10.74
C LEU A 284 2.93 2.07 10.63
N THR A 285 3.14 0.75 10.59
CA THR A 285 4.43 0.16 10.21
C THR A 285 4.54 0.02 8.69
N ALA A 286 5.67 0.40 8.11
CA ALA A 286 5.95 0.13 6.69
C ALA A 286 6.80 -1.13 6.55
N LEU A 287 6.26 -2.17 5.91
CA LEU A 287 7.02 -3.34 5.47
C LEU A 287 7.56 -3.05 4.06
N VAL A 288 8.86 -2.83 3.93
CA VAL A 288 9.49 -2.58 2.63
C VAL A 288 9.98 -3.89 2.02
N GLU A 289 9.36 -4.33 0.94
CA GLU A 289 9.67 -5.58 0.25
C GLU A 289 10.79 -5.38 -0.79
N VAL A 290 11.79 -6.26 -0.75
CA VAL A 290 12.94 -6.31 -1.66
C VAL A 290 13.13 -7.72 -2.21
N HIS A 291 13.73 -7.82 -3.39
CA HIS A 291 13.96 -9.07 -4.12
C HIS A 291 15.44 -9.32 -4.41
N ASP A 292 16.22 -8.27 -4.64
CA ASP A 292 17.62 -8.38 -5.06
C ASP A 292 18.55 -7.44 -4.28
N GLU A 293 19.85 -7.56 -4.56
CA GLU A 293 20.89 -6.77 -3.91
C GLU A 293 20.72 -5.26 -4.11
N LYS A 294 20.28 -4.83 -5.30
CA LYS A 294 20.16 -3.42 -5.65
C LYS A 294 19.00 -2.78 -4.91
N GLU A 295 17.87 -3.49 -4.83
CA GLU A 295 16.71 -3.08 -4.04
C GLU A 295 17.07 -3.00 -2.56
N MET A 296 17.79 -4.00 -2.02
CA MET A 296 18.27 -3.98 -0.64
C MET A 296 19.19 -2.77 -0.38
N ASP A 297 20.17 -2.52 -1.26
CA ASP A 297 21.12 -1.42 -1.11
C ASP A 297 20.42 -0.05 -1.13
N ARG A 298 19.42 0.12 -2.02
CA ARG A 298 18.56 1.31 -2.06
C ARG A 298 17.79 1.50 -0.76
N VAL A 299 17.09 0.45 -0.29
CA VAL A 299 16.26 0.51 0.92
C VAL A 299 17.09 0.79 2.16
N LEU A 300 18.29 0.21 2.29
CA LEU A 300 19.20 0.48 3.41
C LEU A 300 19.73 1.93 3.44
N GLY A 301 19.78 2.58 2.28
CA GLY A 301 20.10 4.00 2.14
C GLY A 301 18.98 4.96 2.58
N ILE A 302 17.76 4.45 2.81
CA ILE A 302 16.62 5.27 3.24
C ILE A 302 16.56 5.31 4.77
N GLU A 303 16.40 6.51 5.32
CA GLU A 303 16.25 6.70 6.75
C GLU A 303 14.86 6.29 7.25
N GLY A 304 14.81 5.72 8.45
CA GLY A 304 13.57 5.40 9.14
C GLY A 304 12.91 4.09 8.71
N ILE A 305 13.57 3.26 7.90
CA ILE A 305 13.15 1.88 7.64
C ILE A 305 13.40 1.04 8.89
N GLU A 306 12.38 0.31 9.33
CA GLU A 306 12.41 -0.52 10.55
C GLU A 306 12.07 -1.99 10.27
N LEU A 307 11.43 -2.27 9.13
CA LEU A 307 10.98 -3.60 8.74
C LEU A 307 11.20 -3.81 7.22
N ILE A 308 11.98 -4.83 6.87
CA ILE A 308 12.26 -5.22 5.48
C ILE A 308 11.76 -6.63 5.25
N GLY A 309 11.05 -6.85 4.14
CA GLY A 309 10.65 -8.15 3.66
C GLY A 309 11.54 -8.62 2.52
N ILE A 310 12.13 -9.80 2.63
CA ILE A 310 12.86 -10.43 1.53
C ILE A 310 11.90 -11.41 0.85
N ASN A 311 11.49 -11.08 -0.37
CA ASN A 311 10.62 -11.94 -1.16
C ASN A 311 11.46 -12.90 -2.01
N ASN A 312 11.45 -14.17 -1.60
CA ASN A 312 12.22 -15.22 -2.28
C ASN A 312 11.61 -15.65 -3.63
N ARG A 313 10.46 -15.07 -4.03
CA ARG A 313 9.83 -15.34 -5.32
C ARG A 313 10.27 -14.30 -6.34
N ASN A 314 10.84 -14.77 -7.44
CA ASN A 314 11.08 -13.93 -8.59
C ASN A 314 9.72 -13.57 -9.25
N LEU A 315 9.43 -12.29 -9.41
CA LEU A 315 8.14 -11.83 -9.96
C LEU A 315 8.05 -11.91 -11.49
N GLU A 316 9.16 -12.16 -12.18
CA GLU A 316 9.21 -12.41 -13.63
C GLU A 316 9.04 -13.90 -13.95
N THR A 317 9.72 -14.79 -13.22
CA THR A 317 9.71 -16.25 -13.48
C THR A 317 8.79 -17.05 -12.56
N PHE A 318 8.34 -16.47 -11.44
CA PHE A 318 7.64 -17.13 -10.34
C PHE A 318 8.41 -18.22 -9.61
N GLU A 319 9.67 -18.45 -9.97
CA GLU A 319 10.57 -19.35 -9.26
C GLU A 319 10.80 -18.84 -7.84
N VAL A 320 10.98 -19.78 -6.92
CA VAL A 320 11.16 -19.46 -5.50
C VAL A 320 12.47 -20.07 -5.04
N ASP A 321 13.35 -19.22 -4.53
CA ASP A 321 14.64 -19.64 -3.97
C ASP A 321 14.88 -18.97 -2.62
N ILE A 322 14.75 -19.77 -1.55
CA ILE A 322 14.98 -19.29 -0.17
C ILE A 322 16.46 -18.96 0.10
N SER A 323 17.39 -19.40 -0.76
CA SER A 323 18.81 -19.05 -0.66
C SER A 323 19.04 -17.54 -0.82
N ASN A 324 18.15 -16.85 -1.55
CA ASN A 324 18.17 -15.41 -1.71
C ASN A 324 18.19 -14.67 -0.37
N THR A 325 17.44 -15.16 0.62
CA THR A 325 17.45 -14.60 1.98
C THR A 325 18.86 -14.59 2.58
N ARG A 326 19.63 -15.69 2.47
CA ARG A 326 21.02 -15.72 2.95
C ARG A 326 21.92 -14.81 2.13
N ASN A 327 21.74 -14.77 0.81
CA ASN A 327 22.54 -13.96 -0.08
C ASN A 327 22.40 -12.45 0.18
N LEU A 328 21.21 -12.00 0.60
CA LEU A 328 20.96 -10.60 0.97
C LEU A 328 21.36 -10.27 2.41
N LEU A 329 21.42 -11.26 3.30
CA LEU A 329 21.80 -11.12 4.71
C LEU A 329 23.27 -11.49 4.98
N GLN A 330 24.17 -11.04 4.11
CA GLN A 330 25.61 -11.22 4.29
C GLN A 330 26.39 -9.92 4.07
N GLY A 331 27.66 -9.92 4.49
CA GLY A 331 28.60 -8.80 4.29
C GLY A 331 28.12 -7.49 4.91
N GLU A 332 28.37 -6.38 4.22
CA GLU A 332 28.04 -5.02 4.69
C GLU A 332 26.53 -4.80 4.88
N ARG A 333 25.67 -5.47 4.10
CA ARG A 333 24.22 -5.34 4.21
C ARG A 333 23.74 -5.83 5.57
N TRP A 334 24.23 -6.99 5.99
CA TRP A 334 23.90 -7.56 7.28
C TRP A 334 24.39 -6.70 8.45
N GLN A 335 25.58 -6.10 8.33
CA GLN A 335 26.10 -5.16 9.32
C GLN A 335 25.18 -3.93 9.45
N LYS A 336 24.83 -3.29 8.32
CA LYS A 336 23.91 -2.13 8.30
C LYS A 336 22.53 -2.45 8.87
N ILE A 337 21.98 -3.64 8.56
CA ILE A 337 20.69 -4.11 9.10
C ILE A 337 20.75 -4.18 10.63
N GLN A 338 21.81 -4.76 11.18
CA GLN A 338 21.98 -4.88 12.64
C GLN A 338 22.22 -3.53 13.31
N GLU A 339 23.09 -2.69 12.75
CA GLU A 339 23.39 -1.35 13.27
C GLU A 339 22.13 -0.47 13.33
N LYS A 340 21.26 -0.58 12.32
CA LYS A 340 19.98 0.15 12.28
C LYS A 340 18.87 -0.53 13.08
N GLY A 341 19.09 -1.75 13.59
CA GLY A 341 18.08 -2.51 14.32
C GLY A 341 16.88 -2.93 13.47
N ILE A 342 17.06 -3.08 12.15
CA ILE A 342 15.99 -3.44 11.21
C ILE A 342 15.58 -4.90 11.44
N ILE A 343 14.27 -5.15 11.48
CA ILE A 343 13.72 -6.50 11.48
C ILE A 343 13.57 -6.98 10.04
N VAL A 344 14.05 -8.20 9.79
CA VAL A 344 13.92 -8.85 8.49
C VAL A 344 12.81 -9.90 8.55
N VAL A 345 11.93 -9.85 7.55
CA VAL A 345 10.87 -10.81 7.29
C VAL A 345 11.28 -11.69 6.10
N GLY A 346 11.29 -13.01 6.26
CA GLY A 346 11.42 -13.93 5.12
C GLY A 346 10.05 -14.19 4.49
N GLU A 347 9.91 -13.99 3.18
CA GLU A 347 8.66 -14.17 2.45
C GLU A 347 8.81 -15.16 1.30
N SER A 348 7.73 -15.90 1.01
CA SER A 348 7.66 -16.93 -0.03
C SER A 348 8.58 -18.15 0.21
N GLY A 349 8.12 -19.33 -0.20
CA GLY A 349 8.97 -20.53 -0.23
C GLY A 349 9.13 -21.30 1.08
N LEU A 350 8.39 -20.93 2.12
CA LEU A 350 8.50 -21.55 3.45
C LEU A 350 7.37 -22.57 3.66
N PHE A 351 7.71 -23.86 3.58
CA PHE A 351 6.74 -24.96 3.64
C PHE A 351 6.98 -25.91 4.81
N THR A 352 8.20 -25.96 5.33
CA THR A 352 8.64 -26.94 6.33
C THR A 352 9.39 -26.29 7.48
N PRO A 353 9.51 -26.98 8.64
CA PRO A 353 10.34 -26.52 9.76
C PRO A 353 11.80 -26.27 9.36
N SER A 354 12.32 -27.05 8.44
CA SER A 354 13.68 -26.88 7.91
C SER A 354 13.84 -25.56 7.16
N ASP A 355 12.82 -25.13 6.41
CA ASP A 355 12.84 -23.83 5.72
C ASP A 355 12.84 -22.67 6.73
N ILE A 356 12.04 -22.79 7.80
CA ILE A 356 11.99 -21.80 8.88
C ILE A 356 13.35 -21.72 9.59
N ALA A 357 13.95 -22.87 9.93
CA ALA A 357 15.28 -22.92 10.53
C ALA A 357 16.34 -22.31 9.59
N TYR A 358 16.27 -22.61 8.29
CA TYR A 358 17.21 -22.11 7.29
C TYR A 358 17.25 -20.58 7.24
N VAL A 359 16.09 -19.92 7.23
CA VAL A 359 16.01 -18.44 7.21
C VAL A 359 16.28 -17.84 8.59
N GLN A 360 15.87 -18.52 9.67
CA GLN A 360 16.17 -18.09 11.04
C GLN A 360 17.69 -18.02 11.27
N GLU A 361 18.44 -19.04 10.85
CA GLU A 361 19.90 -19.08 10.90
C GLU A 361 20.56 -17.93 10.12
N ALA A 362 19.88 -17.42 9.08
CA ALA A 362 20.33 -16.25 8.32
C ALA A 362 20.12 -14.92 9.06
N GLY A 363 19.41 -14.92 10.19
CA GLY A 363 19.10 -13.72 10.97
C GLY A 363 17.67 -13.19 10.81
N VAL A 364 16.80 -13.91 10.10
CA VAL A 364 15.39 -13.56 9.96
C VAL A 364 14.66 -13.69 11.30
N LYS A 365 13.88 -12.65 11.66
CA LYS A 365 13.13 -12.58 12.93
C LYS A 365 11.62 -12.69 12.78
N ALA A 366 11.12 -12.65 11.54
CA ALA A 366 9.72 -12.85 11.23
C ALA A 366 9.57 -13.54 9.86
N VAL A 367 8.45 -14.19 9.62
CA VAL A 367 8.17 -14.85 8.33
C VAL A 367 6.76 -14.51 7.87
N LEU A 368 6.57 -14.28 6.57
CA LEU A 368 5.26 -14.09 5.96
C LEU A 368 4.88 -15.34 5.17
N VAL A 369 3.81 -16.00 5.60
CA VAL A 369 3.45 -17.31 5.06
C VAL A 369 1.95 -17.39 4.78
N GLY A 370 1.61 -17.81 3.56
CA GLY A 370 0.22 -18.02 3.12
C GLY A 370 0.01 -19.41 2.52
N GLU A 371 0.70 -19.71 1.42
CA GLU A 371 0.38 -20.88 0.59
C GLU A 371 0.45 -22.23 1.34
N SER A 372 1.43 -22.42 2.22
CA SER A 372 1.59 -23.67 2.99
C SER A 372 0.48 -23.88 4.01
N ILE A 373 -0.07 -22.80 4.57
CA ILE A 373 -1.06 -22.86 5.66
C ILE A 373 -2.50 -22.82 5.10
N VAL A 374 -2.77 -22.00 4.07
CA VAL A 374 -4.12 -21.82 3.48
C VAL A 374 -4.69 -23.13 2.91
N LYS A 375 -3.83 -24.04 2.42
CA LYS A 375 -4.24 -25.33 1.84
C LYS A 375 -4.70 -26.35 2.89
N GLN A 376 -4.40 -26.12 4.16
CA GLN A 376 -4.79 -27.04 5.23
C GLN A 376 -6.25 -26.83 5.62
N SER A 377 -6.95 -27.93 5.88
CA SER A 377 -8.34 -27.88 6.38
C SER A 377 -8.42 -27.24 7.76
N ASP A 378 -7.38 -27.45 8.59
CA ASP A 378 -7.18 -26.80 9.88
C ASP A 378 -5.93 -25.89 9.81
N PRO A 379 -6.11 -24.57 9.67
CA PRO A 379 -5.01 -23.62 9.63
C PRO A 379 -4.10 -23.67 10.87
N THR A 380 -4.65 -24.02 12.04
CA THR A 380 -3.91 -24.14 13.30
C THR A 380 -2.86 -25.24 13.19
N LYS A 381 -3.27 -26.41 12.67
CA LYS A 381 -2.36 -27.54 12.44
C LYS A 381 -1.31 -27.20 11.39
N GLY A 382 -1.69 -26.51 10.33
CA GLY A 382 -0.75 -26.04 9.32
C GLY A 382 0.36 -25.16 9.90
N ILE A 383 0.04 -24.31 10.88
CA ILE A 383 1.03 -23.52 11.61
C ILE A 383 1.93 -24.41 12.47
N THR A 384 1.36 -25.34 13.26
CA THR A 384 2.15 -26.28 14.07
C THR A 384 3.10 -27.12 13.22
N GLU A 385 2.64 -27.60 12.07
CA GLU A 385 3.46 -28.38 11.13
C GLU A 385 4.57 -27.55 10.51
N LEU A 386 4.30 -26.31 10.12
CA LEU A 386 5.28 -25.39 9.56
C LEU A 386 6.42 -25.09 10.54
N PHE A 387 6.11 -24.92 11.82
CA PHE A 387 7.11 -24.61 12.85
C PHE A 387 7.67 -25.85 13.56
N GLY A 388 7.08 -27.02 13.33
CA GLY A 388 7.43 -28.29 13.99
C GLY A 388 7.08 -28.33 15.48
N LYS A 389 6.38 -27.31 16.00
CA LYS A 389 5.92 -27.20 17.38
C LYS A 389 4.79 -26.18 17.49
N ASP A 390 4.06 -26.23 18.59
CA ASP A 390 3.03 -25.24 18.90
C ASP A 390 3.66 -23.89 19.25
N ILE A 391 3.22 -22.83 18.56
CA ILE A 391 3.65 -21.45 18.77
C ILE A 391 2.52 -20.56 19.30
N SER A 392 1.35 -21.13 19.61
CA SER A 392 0.24 -20.41 20.24
C SER A 392 0.63 -19.83 21.60
N CYS A 393 -0.11 -18.82 22.05
CA CYS A 393 0.13 -18.11 23.30
C CYS A 393 -0.49 -18.82 24.50
#